data_AF-A0A9D4ZSP5-F1
#
_entry.id   AF-A0A9D4ZSP5-F1
#
_cell.length_a   1.000
_cell.length_b   1.000
_cell.length_c   1.000
_cell.angle_alpha   90.00
_cell.angle_beta   90.00
_cell.angle_gamma   90.00
#
_symmetry.space_group_name_H-M   'P 1'
#
loop_
_entity.id
_entity.type
_entity.pdbx_description
1 polymer ?
#
loop_
_entity_poly.entity_id
_entity_poly.type
_entity_poly.pdbx_seq_one_letter_code
_entity_poly.pdbx_strand_id
1 'polypeptide(L)'
;MGPKAPMGDAFQHILSDYLPDRPRANPTDDQAALVYLLIRERQLWAGKLRVELDFFLSGYWVELMDGYEATEERYRKLEQKQEDELMALLEKEGAVGKEKLLPAMAEAREQQLSGLTVQERRAFITHFTGCQPCSGHHNSIYSKEQCQNGLVRALNYADDQVLRTLGYQHHALHLPDVRLSASA
;
A
#
# COMPACT_ATOMS: atom_id res chain seq x y z
N MET A 1 -25.51 -6.67 7.69
CA MET A 1 -26.16 -5.35 7.75
C MET A 1 -26.08 -4.69 6.37
N GLY A 2 -26.82 -5.22 5.38
CA GLY A 2 -26.66 -4.85 3.96
C GLY A 2 -27.91 -4.29 3.26
N PRO A 3 -29.15 -4.68 3.62
CA PRO A 3 -30.35 -4.06 3.06
C PRO A 3 -30.43 -2.55 3.37
N LYS A 4 -30.76 -1.74 2.36
CA LYS A 4 -30.77 -0.26 2.46
C LYS A 4 -31.95 0.28 3.28
N ALA A 5 -33.18 -0.12 2.99
CA ALA A 5 -34.36 0.33 3.71
C ALA A 5 -35.37 -0.82 3.84
N PRO A 6 -36.18 -0.88 4.92
CA PRO A 6 -36.17 0.01 6.09
C PRO A 6 -35.12 -0.36 7.15
N MET A 7 -34.37 -1.44 6.95
CA MET A 7 -33.43 -1.97 7.96
C MET A 7 -32.11 -1.19 8.08
N GLY A 8 -31.74 -0.38 7.07
CA GLY A 8 -30.47 0.36 7.06
C GLY A 8 -30.35 1.33 8.24
N ASP A 9 -31.41 2.09 8.53
CA ASP A 9 -31.42 3.06 9.64
C ASP A 9 -31.20 2.36 10.98
N ALA A 10 -31.88 1.23 11.21
CA ALA A 10 -31.71 0.44 12.43
C ALA A 10 -30.27 -0.09 12.57
N PHE A 11 -29.69 -0.60 11.49
CA PHE A 11 -28.31 -1.08 11.48
C PHE A 11 -27.29 0.05 11.68
N GLN A 12 -27.51 1.23 11.10
CA GLN A 12 -26.67 2.41 11.30
C GLN A 12 -26.60 2.80 12.78
N HIS A 13 -27.73 2.81 13.48
CA HIS A 13 -27.78 3.07 14.92
C HIS A 13 -27.03 1.99 15.70
N ILE A 14 -27.29 0.70 15.44
CA ILE A 14 -26.61 -0.42 16.10
C ILE A 14 -25.08 -0.31 15.94
N LEU A 15 -24.59 -0.05 14.72
CA LEU A 15 -23.16 0.07 14.47
C LEU A 15 -22.54 1.26 15.19
N SER A 16 -23.20 2.41 15.17
CA SER A 16 -22.64 3.64 15.76
C SER A 16 -22.72 3.67 17.29
N ASP A 17 -23.66 2.94 17.88
CA ASP A 17 -23.74 2.78 19.33
C ASP A 17 -22.74 1.72 19.84
N TYR A 18 -22.39 0.74 19.00
CA TYR A 18 -21.44 -0.32 19.36
C TYR A 18 -19.98 0.05 19.08
N LEU A 19 -19.71 0.84 18.03
CA LEU A 19 -18.37 1.22 17.59
C LEU A 19 -18.09 2.69 17.97
N PRO A 20 -17.22 2.96 18.96
CA PRO A 20 -17.15 4.27 19.63
C PRO A 20 -16.73 5.42 18.71
N ASP A 21 -15.87 5.15 17.73
CA ASP A 21 -15.33 6.19 16.83
C ASP A 21 -16.07 6.28 15.50
N ARG A 22 -17.20 5.58 15.35
CA ARG A 22 -18.00 5.60 14.13
C ARG A 22 -18.98 6.79 14.14
N PRO A 23 -18.88 7.75 13.20
CA PRO A 23 -19.84 8.86 13.14
C PRO A 23 -21.28 8.36 12.93
N ARG A 24 -22.21 8.82 13.78
CA ARG A 24 -23.63 8.45 13.69
C ARG A 24 -24.30 8.83 12.37
N ALA A 25 -23.77 9.82 11.66
CA ALA A 25 -24.29 10.24 10.36
C ALA A 25 -23.91 9.27 9.21
N ASN A 26 -22.97 8.34 9.44
CA ASN A 26 -22.51 7.44 8.39
C ASN A 26 -23.54 6.32 8.13
N PRO A 27 -23.95 6.11 6.86
CA PRO A 27 -24.81 4.99 6.51
C PRO A 27 -24.10 3.67 6.79
N THR A 28 -24.84 2.57 6.88
CA THR A 28 -24.24 1.23 7.06
C THR A 28 -23.20 0.93 6.00
N ASP A 29 -22.06 0.42 6.43
CA ASP A 29 -20.94 0.02 5.58
C ASP A 29 -20.46 -1.38 5.97
N ASP A 30 -19.86 -2.08 5.02
CA ASP A 30 -19.37 -3.45 5.16
C ASP A 30 -18.18 -3.55 6.12
N GLN A 31 -17.29 -2.54 6.13
CA GLN A 31 -16.17 -2.49 7.07
C GLN A 31 -16.64 -2.49 8.53
N ALA A 32 -17.55 -1.58 8.89
CA ALA A 32 -18.12 -1.51 10.24
C ALA A 32 -18.95 -2.75 10.58
N ALA A 33 -19.72 -3.26 9.62
CA ALA A 33 -20.50 -4.50 9.81
C ALA A 33 -19.58 -5.70 10.09
N LEU A 34 -18.44 -5.80 9.40
CA LEU A 34 -17.44 -6.82 9.63
C LEU A 34 -16.84 -6.67 11.04
N VAL A 35 -16.37 -5.48 11.41
CA VAL A 35 -15.82 -5.24 12.75
C VAL A 35 -16.83 -5.60 13.84
N TYR A 36 -18.10 -5.19 13.69
CA TYR A 36 -19.18 -5.56 14.60
C TYR A 36 -19.33 -7.08 14.72
N LEU A 37 -19.39 -7.79 13.59
CA LEU A 37 -19.50 -9.25 13.55
C LEU A 37 -18.31 -9.92 14.26
N LEU A 38 -17.08 -9.48 13.98
CA LEU A 38 -15.87 -10.07 14.53
C LEU A 38 -15.76 -9.89 16.05
N ILE A 39 -16.22 -8.75 16.57
CA ILE A 39 -16.23 -8.52 18.02
C ILE A 39 -17.38 -9.31 18.67
N ARG A 40 -18.59 -9.27 18.10
CA ARG A 40 -19.78 -9.92 18.68
C ARG A 40 -19.72 -11.43 18.66
N GLU A 41 -19.21 -12.01 17.58
CA GLU A 41 -19.14 -13.46 17.35
C GLU A 41 -17.69 -13.96 17.39
N ARG A 42 -16.84 -13.33 18.21
CA ARG A 42 -15.40 -13.62 18.30
C ARG A 42 -15.09 -15.11 18.46
N GLN A 43 -15.87 -15.82 19.27
CA GLN A 43 -15.67 -17.25 19.53
C GLN A 43 -15.86 -18.13 18.28
N LEU A 44 -16.67 -17.68 17.32
CA LEU A 44 -16.96 -18.43 16.09
C LEU A 44 -15.92 -18.13 15.00
N TRP A 45 -15.43 -16.90 14.94
CA TRP A 45 -14.65 -16.40 13.80
C TRP A 45 -13.17 -16.18 14.09
N ALA A 46 -12.76 -15.84 15.31
CA ALA A 46 -11.39 -15.40 15.60
C ALA A 46 -10.32 -16.44 15.23
N GLY A 47 -10.59 -17.74 15.43
CA GLY A 47 -9.66 -18.81 15.06
C GLY A 47 -9.48 -19.04 13.55
N LYS A 48 -10.28 -18.37 12.72
CA LYS A 48 -10.25 -18.47 11.24
C LYS A 48 -9.72 -17.20 10.59
N LEU A 49 -9.35 -16.19 11.39
CA LEU A 49 -8.97 -14.87 10.91
C LEU A 49 -7.51 -14.59 11.23
N ARG A 50 -6.81 -14.03 10.25
CA ARG A 50 -5.52 -13.38 10.44
C ARG A 50 -5.73 -11.90 10.22
N VAL A 51 -5.49 -11.09 11.26
CA VAL A 51 -5.40 -9.64 11.12
C VAL A 51 -3.95 -9.32 10.77
N GLU A 52 -3.73 -8.89 9.53
CA GLU A 52 -2.39 -8.62 9.01
C GLU A 52 -1.88 -7.25 9.48
N LEU A 53 -0.70 -7.24 10.09
CA LEU A 53 -0.06 -6.06 10.68
C LEU A 53 1.43 -5.94 10.31
N ASP A 54 2.01 -6.97 9.68
CA ASP A 54 3.44 -7.04 9.36
C ASP A 54 3.78 -6.22 8.10
N PHE A 55 2.77 -5.90 7.28
CA PHE A 55 2.89 -5.02 6.12
C PHE A 55 1.56 -4.32 5.83
N PHE A 56 1.62 -3.23 5.05
CA PHE A 56 0.44 -2.48 4.62
C PHE A 56 -0.36 -3.21 3.54
N LEU A 57 -1.13 -4.24 3.95
CA LEU A 57 -2.19 -4.81 3.11
C LEU A 57 -3.29 -3.79 2.81
N SER A 58 -3.50 -2.83 3.70
CA SER A 58 -4.27 -1.61 3.44
C SER A 58 -3.62 -0.45 4.20
N GLY A 59 -2.79 0.33 3.52
CA GLY A 59 -2.10 1.47 4.13
C GLY A 59 -2.87 2.77 3.96
N TYR A 60 -3.04 3.51 5.05
CA TYR A 60 -3.71 4.81 5.02
C TYR A 60 -2.84 5.83 4.29
N TRP A 61 -3.32 6.31 3.14
CA TRP A 61 -2.53 7.08 2.19
C TRP A 61 -1.84 8.31 2.80
N VAL A 62 -2.48 9.02 3.72
CA VAL A 62 -1.91 10.22 4.37
C VAL A 62 -0.65 9.89 5.16
N GLU A 63 -0.60 8.75 5.84
CA GLU A 63 0.57 8.33 6.62
C GLU A 63 1.74 7.90 5.74
N LEU A 64 1.46 7.42 4.53
CA LEU A 64 2.48 6.88 3.62
C LEU A 64 3.14 7.95 2.76
N MET A 65 2.38 8.98 2.38
CA MET A 65 2.78 9.92 1.33
C MET A 65 4.08 10.67 1.59
N ASP A 66 4.35 11.04 2.84
CA ASP A 66 5.56 11.77 3.23
C ASP A 66 6.80 10.88 3.21
N GLY A 67 6.61 9.55 3.27
CA GLY A 67 7.69 8.57 3.27
C GLY A 67 8.13 8.12 1.89
N TYR A 68 7.41 8.46 0.81
CA TYR A 68 7.67 7.92 -0.53
C TYR A 68 9.07 8.19 -1.05
N GLU A 69 9.55 9.43 -1.01
CA GLU A 69 10.88 9.78 -1.51
C GLU A 69 12.00 9.06 -0.76
N ALA A 70 11.91 8.99 0.58
CA ALA A 70 12.89 8.32 1.42
C ALA A 70 12.89 6.80 1.19
N THR A 71 11.69 6.22 1.07
CA THR A 71 11.51 4.80 0.79
C THR A 71 12.02 4.46 -0.61
N GLU A 72 11.74 5.31 -1.59
CA GLU A 72 12.17 5.08 -2.97
C GLU A 72 13.69 5.08 -3.09
N GLU A 73 14.35 6.06 -2.49
CA GLU A 73 15.80 6.14 -2.51
C GLU A 73 16.46 4.93 -1.84
N ARG A 74 15.86 4.44 -0.74
CA ARG A 74 16.33 3.24 -0.04
C ARG A 74 16.22 2.01 -0.93
N TYR A 75 15.04 1.79 -1.52
CA TYR A 75 14.79 0.62 -2.35
C TYR A 75 15.58 0.68 -3.65
N ARG A 76 15.78 1.86 -4.24
CA ARG A 76 16.64 2.06 -5.42
C ARG A 76 18.08 1.61 -5.16
N LYS A 77 18.67 2.01 -4.02
CA LYS A 77 20.02 1.57 -3.63
C LYS A 77 20.11 0.05 -3.43
N LEU A 78 19.06 -0.52 -2.84
CA LEU A 78 18.96 -1.97 -2.64
C LEU A 78 18.88 -2.72 -3.96
N GLU A 79 17.97 -2.30 -4.84
CA GLU A 79 17.74 -2.88 -6.16
C GLU A 79 19.01 -2.79 -7.02
N GLN A 80 19.70 -1.64 -7.02
CA GLN A 80 20.96 -1.47 -7.74
C GLN A 80 22.07 -2.38 -7.20
N LYS A 81 22.24 -2.45 -5.88
CA LYS A 81 23.23 -3.35 -5.28
C LYS A 81 22.96 -4.82 -5.64
N GLN A 82 21.70 -5.23 -5.65
CA GLN A 82 21.32 -6.59 -6.01
C GLN A 82 21.56 -6.90 -7.49
N GLU A 83 21.36 -5.91 -8.36
CA GLU A 83 21.68 -6.04 -9.78
C GLU A 83 23.18 -6.21 -10.00
N ASP A 84 24.01 -5.38 -9.34
CA ASP A 84 25.47 -5.50 -9.39
C ASP A 84 25.95 -6.88 -8.89
N GLU A 85 25.40 -7.36 -7.77
CA GLU A 85 25.71 -8.68 -7.20
C GLU A 85 25.26 -9.82 -8.14
N LEU A 86 24.08 -9.71 -8.76
CA LEU A 86 23.58 -10.67 -9.73
C LEU A 86 24.47 -10.74 -10.97
N MET A 87 24.86 -9.59 -11.51
CA MET A 87 25.74 -9.52 -12.69
C MET A 87 27.09 -10.19 -12.42
N ALA A 88 27.69 -9.92 -11.26
CA ALA A 88 28.94 -10.56 -10.85
C ALA A 88 28.81 -12.09 -10.67
N LEU A 89 27.66 -12.56 -10.15
CA LEU A 89 27.38 -14.00 -10.01
C LEU A 89 27.20 -14.68 -11.38
N LEU A 90 26.47 -14.06 -12.30
CA LEU A 90 26.28 -14.59 -13.65
C LEU A 90 27.60 -14.68 -14.43
N GLU A 91 28.48 -13.69 -14.27
CA GLU A 91 29.83 -13.72 -14.84
C GLU A 91 30.67 -14.88 -14.28
N LYS A 92 30.51 -15.19 -12.98
CA LYS A 92 31.28 -16.24 -12.29
C LYS A 92 30.76 -17.65 -12.56
N GLU A 93 29.45 -17.87 -12.52
CA GLU A 93 28.83 -19.20 -12.60
C GLU A 93 28.50 -19.64 -14.04
N GLY A 94 28.68 -18.77 -15.03
CA GLY A 94 28.32 -19.04 -16.42
C GLY A 94 26.82 -18.95 -16.64
N ALA A 95 26.27 -19.70 -17.61
CA ALA A 95 24.85 -19.67 -17.99
C ALA A 95 23.93 -20.37 -16.95
N VAL A 96 24.06 -20.04 -15.67
CA VAL A 96 23.02 -20.33 -14.67
C VAL A 96 21.84 -19.41 -14.97
N GLY A 97 20.68 -20.00 -15.24
CA GLY A 97 19.48 -19.22 -15.49
C GLY A 97 19.12 -18.37 -14.27
N LYS A 98 18.80 -17.09 -14.51
CA LYS A 98 18.43 -16.10 -13.49
C LYS A 98 17.37 -16.63 -12.54
N GLU A 99 16.45 -17.48 -13.02
CA GLU A 99 15.39 -18.11 -12.23
C GLU A 99 15.91 -18.92 -11.03
N LYS A 100 17.10 -19.52 -11.12
CA LYS A 100 17.69 -20.28 -10.02
C LYS A 100 18.27 -19.39 -8.92
N LEU A 101 18.57 -18.14 -9.25
CA LEU A 101 19.14 -17.16 -8.33
C LEU A 101 18.06 -16.32 -7.62
N LEU A 102 16.86 -16.21 -8.21
CA LEU A 102 15.74 -15.43 -7.66
C LEU A 102 15.44 -15.70 -6.18
N PRO A 103 15.35 -16.96 -5.69
CA PRO A 103 15.07 -17.23 -4.28
C PRO A 103 16.14 -16.68 -3.33
N ALA A 104 17.42 -16.90 -3.65
CA ALA A 104 18.54 -16.42 -2.85
C ALA A 104 18.60 -14.88 -2.82
N MET A 105 18.31 -14.23 -3.96
CA MET A 105 18.21 -12.77 -4.03
C MET A 105 17.05 -12.23 -3.20
N ALA A 106 15.89 -12.90 -3.22
CA ALA A 106 14.75 -12.53 -2.40
C ALA A 106 15.07 -12.64 -0.90
N GLU A 107 15.74 -13.72 -0.47
CA GLU A 107 16.19 -13.89 0.91
C GLU A 107 17.21 -12.81 1.33
N ALA A 108 18.19 -12.51 0.47
CA ALA A 108 19.16 -11.44 0.73
C ALA A 108 18.48 -10.07 0.84
N ARG A 109 17.45 -9.82 0.03
CA ARG A 109 16.62 -8.61 0.15
C ARG A 109 15.95 -8.51 1.52
N GLU A 110 15.30 -9.58 1.95
CA GLU A 110 14.59 -9.60 3.23
C GLU A 110 15.55 -9.42 4.42
N GLN A 111 16.75 -10.01 4.35
CA GLN A 111 17.79 -9.77 5.37
C GLN A 111 18.18 -8.29 5.45
N GLN A 112 18.33 -7.61 4.31
CA GLN A 112 18.68 -6.19 4.27
C GLN A 112 17.53 -5.28 4.75
N LEU A 113 16.28 -5.75 4.66
CA LEU A 113 15.07 -5.04 5.13
C LEU A 113 14.67 -5.43 6.57
N SER A 114 15.33 -6.42 7.19
CA SER A 114 14.93 -7.00 8.49
C SER A 114 14.91 -6.00 9.65
N GLY A 115 15.73 -4.94 9.59
CA GLY A 115 15.78 -3.89 10.63
C GLY A 115 14.78 -2.75 10.43
N LEU A 116 14.00 -2.74 9.34
CA LEU A 116 13.06 -1.66 9.06
C LEU A 116 11.71 -1.90 9.74
N THR A 117 11.14 -0.83 10.28
CA THR A 117 9.75 -0.78 10.73
C THR A 117 8.78 -0.94 9.54
N VAL A 118 7.51 -1.25 9.83
CA VAL A 118 6.46 -1.36 8.80
C VAL A 118 6.32 -0.06 8.01
N GLN A 119 6.47 1.09 8.68
CA GLN A 119 6.41 2.44 8.10
C GLN A 119 7.59 2.74 7.18
N GLU A 120 8.77 2.19 7.46
CA GLU A 120 9.97 2.38 6.64
C GLU A 120 10.04 1.44 5.44
N ARG A 121 9.28 0.34 5.47
CA ARG A 121 9.15 -0.60 4.36
C ARG A 121 8.24 -0.01 3.27
N ARG A 122 8.51 -0.35 2.02
CA ARG A 122 7.62 -0.02 0.89
C ARG A 122 6.25 -0.64 1.15
N ALA A 123 5.24 0.22 1.28
CA ALA A 123 3.86 -0.21 1.46
C ALA A 123 3.40 -1.05 0.27
N PHE A 124 2.69 -2.15 0.54
CA PHE A 124 2.15 -3.01 -0.51
C PHE A 124 0.94 -2.35 -1.19
N ILE A 125 0.01 -1.78 -0.39
CA ILE A 125 -1.16 -1.06 -0.89
C ILE A 125 -1.21 0.33 -0.23
N THR A 126 -1.26 1.37 -1.06
CA THR A 126 -1.69 2.71 -0.65
C THR A 126 -3.19 2.85 -0.93
N HIS A 127 -3.99 2.96 0.13
CA HIS A 127 -5.44 3.03 0.05
C HIS A 127 -5.95 4.47 0.27
N PHE A 128 -6.51 5.07 -0.77
CA PHE A 128 -7.09 6.42 -0.77
C PHE A 128 -8.50 6.49 -0.17
N THR A 129 -8.64 6.01 1.07
CA THR A 129 -9.90 6.04 1.83
C THR A 129 -10.43 7.47 1.94
N GLY A 130 -11.70 7.68 1.58
CA GLY A 130 -12.37 8.98 1.69
C GLY A 130 -12.12 9.95 0.54
N CYS A 131 -11.25 9.65 -0.43
CA CYS A 131 -11.01 10.56 -1.56
C CYS A 131 -12.11 10.57 -2.62
N GLN A 132 -12.83 9.44 -2.81
CA GLN A 132 -14.00 9.32 -3.68
C GLN A 132 -13.91 10.06 -5.03
N PRO A 133 -12.82 9.86 -5.81
CA PRO A 133 -12.52 10.68 -6.99
C PRO A 133 -13.59 10.61 -8.08
N CYS A 134 -14.33 9.51 -8.17
CA CYS A 134 -15.41 9.32 -9.14
C CYS A 134 -16.66 10.15 -8.83
N SER A 135 -17.02 10.27 -7.55
CA SER A 135 -18.27 10.97 -7.15
C SER A 135 -18.04 12.44 -6.84
N GLY A 136 -16.81 12.84 -6.52
CA GLY A 136 -16.46 14.18 -6.05
C GLY A 136 -16.88 14.48 -4.60
N HIS A 137 -17.65 13.59 -3.96
CA HIS A 137 -18.16 13.73 -2.60
C HIS A 137 -17.16 13.24 -1.54
N HIS A 138 -15.88 13.57 -1.72
CA HIS A 138 -14.80 13.22 -0.79
C HIS A 138 -15.10 13.64 0.66
N ASN A 139 -14.51 12.89 1.60
CA ASN A 139 -14.54 13.24 3.01
C ASN A 139 -13.90 14.62 3.22
N SER A 140 -14.60 15.50 3.93
CA SER A 140 -14.23 16.91 4.12
C SER A 140 -12.94 17.12 4.91
N ILE A 141 -12.41 16.09 5.56
CA ILE A 141 -11.10 16.16 6.23
C ILE A 141 -9.93 16.18 5.23
N TYR A 142 -10.19 15.88 3.95
CA TYR A 142 -9.22 15.98 2.87
C TYR A 142 -9.68 17.04 1.88
N SER A 143 -8.75 17.70 1.20
CA SER A 143 -9.09 18.51 0.02
C SER A 143 -9.06 17.66 -1.25
N LYS A 144 -9.84 18.07 -2.26
CA LYS A 144 -9.77 17.45 -3.61
C LYS A 144 -8.35 17.43 -4.16
N GLU A 145 -7.63 18.53 -3.96
CA GLU A 145 -6.25 18.69 -4.42
C GLU A 145 -5.31 17.71 -3.70
N GLN A 146 -5.41 17.55 -2.38
CA GLN A 146 -4.60 16.57 -1.64
C GLN A 146 -4.84 15.15 -2.15
N CYS A 147 -6.10 14.78 -2.37
CA CYS A 147 -6.44 13.48 -2.94
C CYS A 147 -5.88 13.28 -4.35
N GLN A 148 -6.01 14.27 -5.23
CA GLN A 148 -5.48 14.20 -6.60
C GLN A 148 -3.96 14.13 -6.63
N ASN A 149 -3.29 15.04 -5.92
CA ASN A 149 -1.83 15.07 -5.84
C ASN A 149 -1.29 13.79 -5.21
N GLY A 150 -1.99 13.25 -4.20
CA GLY A 150 -1.64 11.97 -3.60
C GLY A 150 -1.77 10.80 -4.55
N LEU A 151 -2.87 10.73 -5.31
CA LEU A 151 -3.07 9.68 -6.31
C LEU A 151 -1.98 9.71 -7.39
N VAL A 152 -1.64 10.89 -7.92
CA VAL A 152 -0.55 11.04 -8.91
C VAL A 152 0.78 10.58 -8.33
N ARG A 153 1.12 11.05 -7.11
CA ARG A 153 2.36 10.63 -6.44
C ARG A 153 2.43 9.13 -6.19
N ALA A 154 1.36 8.52 -5.73
CA ALA A 154 1.30 7.08 -5.47
C ALA A 154 1.40 6.27 -6.76
N LEU A 155 0.73 6.73 -7.84
CA LEU A 155 0.82 6.09 -9.14
C LEU A 155 2.25 6.15 -9.68
N ASN A 156 2.89 7.31 -9.67
CA ASN A 156 4.25 7.48 -10.18
C ASN A 156 5.27 6.73 -9.31
N TYR A 157 5.07 6.66 -7.99
CA TYR A 157 5.88 5.86 -7.06
C TYR A 157 5.80 4.36 -7.36
N ALA A 158 4.62 3.88 -7.75
CA ALA A 158 4.45 2.50 -8.19
C ALA A 158 5.04 2.28 -9.60
N ASP A 159 4.79 3.21 -10.51
CA ASP A 159 5.18 3.11 -11.92
C ASP A 159 6.70 3.17 -12.10
N ASP A 160 7.42 3.92 -11.27
CA ASP A 160 8.88 3.95 -11.25
C ASP A 160 9.52 2.58 -10.99
N GLN A 161 8.82 1.67 -10.30
CA GLN A 161 9.29 0.28 -10.12
C GLN A 161 9.25 -0.51 -11.43
N VAL A 162 8.32 -0.17 -12.34
CA VAL A 162 8.21 -0.76 -13.67
C VAL A 162 9.14 -0.05 -14.65
N LEU A 163 9.07 1.29 -14.72
CA LEU A 163 9.87 2.11 -15.64
C LEU A 163 11.37 1.88 -15.49
N ARG A 164 11.86 1.66 -14.26
CA ARG A 164 13.29 1.38 -14.04
C ARG A 164 13.78 0.14 -14.75
N THR A 165 12.93 -0.89 -14.88
CA THR A 165 13.29 -2.11 -15.65
C THR A 165 13.49 -1.83 -17.14
N LEU A 166 13.02 -0.69 -17.61
CA LEU A 166 13.14 -0.20 -18.99
C LEU A 166 14.18 0.91 -19.13
N GLY A 167 14.91 1.28 -18.06
CA GLY A 167 15.88 2.37 -18.07
C GLY A 167 15.29 3.77 -17.91
N TYR A 168 14.05 3.88 -17.42
CA TYR A 168 13.34 5.14 -17.23
C TYR A 168 12.90 5.36 -15.78
N GLN A 169 12.56 6.61 -15.44
CA GLN A 169 11.92 6.99 -14.17
C GLN A 169 11.28 8.37 -14.30
N HIS A 170 10.33 8.71 -13.45
CA HIS A 170 9.76 10.06 -13.37
C HIS A 170 10.82 11.09 -12.94
N HIS A 171 10.65 12.35 -13.36
CA HIS A 171 11.48 13.46 -12.88
C HIS A 171 11.28 13.72 -11.38
N ALA A 172 10.02 13.68 -10.95
CA ALA A 172 9.59 13.77 -9.57
C ALA A 172 8.21 13.10 -9.47
N LEU A 173 7.86 12.59 -8.29
CA LEU A 173 6.60 11.84 -8.09
C LEU A 173 5.33 12.67 -8.38
N HIS A 174 5.41 13.99 -8.35
CA HIS A 174 4.27 14.88 -8.64
C HIS A 174 4.18 15.29 -10.12
N LEU A 175 5.13 14.87 -10.97
CA LEU A 175 5.19 15.23 -12.38
C LEU A 175 4.92 13.99 -13.26
N PRO A 176 4.18 14.13 -14.37
CA PRO A 176 3.96 13.02 -15.30
C PRO A 176 5.18 12.72 -16.19
N ASP A 177 6.16 13.64 -16.24
CA ASP A 177 7.29 13.54 -17.17
C ASP A 177 8.30 12.49 -16.73
N VAL A 178 8.68 11.64 -17.69
CA VAL A 178 9.67 10.58 -17.52
C VAL A 178 11.00 11.00 -18.12
N ARG A 179 12.10 10.55 -17.51
CA ARG A 179 13.48 10.72 -17.95
C ARG A 179 14.21 9.37 -17.98
N LEU A 180 15.36 9.36 -18.63
CA LEU A 180 16.31 8.26 -18.49
C LEU A 180 16.73 8.12 -17.03
N SER A 181 16.72 6.90 -16.54
CA SER A 181 17.32 6.57 -15.25
C SER A 181 18.83 6.75 -15.35
N ALA A 182 19.45 7.37 -14.35
CA ALA A 182 20.89 7.61 -14.33
C ALA A 182 21.73 6.33 -14.23
N SER A 183 21.07 5.17 -14.14
CA SER A 183 21.65 3.83 -14.05
C SER A 183 21.48 3.01 -15.36
N ALA A 184 21.11 3.63 -16.48
CA ALA A 184 21.07 2.99 -17.80
C ALA A 184 22.38 3.17 -18.57
#